data_AF-A0AAU7UB19-F1
#
_entry.id   AF-A0AAU7UB19-F1
#
_cell.length_a   1.000
_cell.length_b   1.000
_cell.length_c   1.000
_cell.angle_alpha   90.00
_cell.angle_beta   90.00
_cell.angle_gamma   90.00
#
_symmetry.space_group_name_H-M   'P 1'
#
loop_
_entity.id
_entity.type
_entity.pdbx_description
1 polymer ?
#
loop_
_entity_poly.entity_id
_entity_poly.type
_entity_poly.pdbx_seq_one_letter_code
_entity_poly.pdbx_strand_id
1 'polypeptide(L)'
;MPKRRFPAPALLLLTLMGPTTLAAAQPGPAFAYGSATFTRFGTESYQLLHQTGTFDQWLADAYTRSGVPLGNASSLSAALDARRKAVLAASGLQRLQLERDTASWAHRFIKKAVPKFSLERGFELANVAGTGERQCLAQSVIIAALLQRAGLQAGAAMVWANPQGQQSNLGHVVTVVRLSSGHDLLVDASDPTPFVQHQGLLLRDAAGIYRFVKPHYASDNSITGYQQADGSGALTPAQTSPLSLSYLRSQFDYYRGERAPGGVLSKSTPEGLQQSVNFLRRSLQDDPHNALASYMLGHAYQKLGQPEQARRQYLQASKLYQQEGHVPAGMQEALKWVNGG
;
A
#
# COMPACT_ATOMS: atom_id res chain seq x y z
N MET A 1 -34.53 72.63 -27.85
CA MET A 1 -34.59 71.82 -26.61
C MET A 1 -34.39 70.34 -26.95
N PRO A 2 -33.21 69.73 -26.73
CA PRO A 2 -33.01 68.30 -26.92
C PRO A 2 -33.08 67.56 -25.57
N LYS A 3 -33.87 66.48 -25.54
CA LYS A 3 -34.12 65.59 -24.39
C LYS A 3 -32.87 64.76 -24.06
N ARG A 4 -32.41 64.82 -22.81
CA ARG A 4 -31.37 63.93 -22.24
C ARG A 4 -31.92 62.51 -22.11
N ARG A 5 -31.17 61.51 -22.61
CA ARG A 5 -31.37 60.07 -22.31
C ARG A 5 -30.36 59.66 -21.24
N PHE A 6 -30.84 59.03 -20.17
CA PHE A 6 -30.00 58.36 -19.16
C PHE A 6 -29.71 56.92 -19.59
N PRO A 7 -28.50 56.37 -19.33
CA PRO A 7 -28.21 54.96 -19.57
C PRO A 7 -28.73 54.09 -18.41
N ALA A 8 -29.22 52.88 -18.76
CA ALA A 8 -29.66 51.86 -17.81
C ALA A 8 -28.48 51.19 -17.08
N PRO A 9 -28.67 50.67 -15.85
CA PRO A 9 -27.60 50.04 -15.09
C PRO A 9 -27.35 48.61 -15.58
N ALA A 10 -26.07 48.26 -15.76
CA ALA A 10 -25.64 46.89 -16.04
C ALA A 10 -25.77 46.04 -14.77
N LEU A 11 -26.62 44.99 -14.83
CA LEU A 11 -26.68 43.96 -13.80
C LEU A 11 -25.41 43.09 -13.86
N LEU A 12 -24.60 43.14 -12.80
CA LEU A 12 -23.52 42.19 -12.57
C LEU A 12 -24.13 40.86 -12.13
N LEU A 13 -24.10 39.82 -12.98
CA LEU A 13 -24.41 38.45 -12.55
C LEU A 13 -23.26 37.93 -11.68
N LEU A 14 -23.49 37.84 -10.36
CA LEU A 14 -22.69 37.01 -9.48
C LEU A 14 -22.99 35.54 -9.81
N THR A 15 -22.06 34.86 -10.47
CA THR A 15 -22.07 33.41 -10.58
C THR A 15 -21.73 32.80 -9.21
N LEU A 16 -22.75 32.36 -8.49
CA LEU A 16 -22.61 31.49 -7.33
C LEU A 16 -21.95 30.18 -7.80
N MET A 17 -20.67 29.99 -7.50
CA MET A 17 -20.03 28.68 -7.60
C MET A 17 -20.71 27.77 -6.58
N GLY A 18 -21.51 26.82 -7.08
CA GLY A 18 -22.11 25.78 -6.25
C GLY A 18 -21.02 24.97 -5.52
N PRO A 19 -21.35 24.31 -4.40
CA PRO A 19 -20.38 23.50 -3.67
C PRO A 19 -19.82 22.45 -4.60
N THR A 20 -18.51 22.49 -4.81
CA THR A 20 -17.76 21.43 -5.49
C THR A 20 -17.98 20.14 -4.71
N THR A 21 -18.81 19.25 -5.24
CA THR A 21 -18.88 17.87 -4.77
C THR A 21 -17.49 17.27 -4.98
N LEU A 22 -16.70 17.17 -3.91
CA LEU A 22 -15.40 16.53 -3.95
C LEU A 22 -15.58 15.11 -4.47
N ALA A 23 -14.88 14.77 -5.56
CA ALA A 23 -15.00 13.47 -6.20
C ALA A 23 -14.64 12.34 -5.23
N ALA A 24 -15.37 11.23 -5.30
CA ALA A 24 -15.01 10.01 -4.60
C ALA A 24 -13.71 9.44 -5.19
N ALA A 25 -12.89 8.79 -4.36
CA ALA A 25 -11.69 8.14 -4.83
C ALA A 25 -12.01 6.91 -5.69
N GLN A 26 -11.10 6.63 -6.63
CA GLN A 26 -11.16 5.41 -7.43
C GLN A 26 -11.05 4.19 -6.51
N PRO A 27 -11.77 3.09 -6.78
CA PRO A 27 -11.61 1.86 -6.01
C PRO A 27 -10.15 1.38 -6.06
N GLY A 28 -9.71 0.73 -4.99
CA GLY A 28 -8.40 0.08 -4.94
C GLY A 28 -8.24 -0.96 -6.06
N PRO A 29 -6.99 -1.37 -6.38
CA PRO A 29 -6.76 -2.32 -7.46
C PRO A 29 -7.40 -3.67 -7.17
N ALA A 30 -7.95 -4.31 -8.20
CA ALA A 30 -8.55 -5.63 -8.11
C ALA A 30 -7.48 -6.72 -8.30
N PHE A 31 -7.18 -7.44 -7.22
CA PHE A 31 -6.25 -8.57 -7.17
C PHE A 31 -6.74 -9.64 -6.18
N ALA A 32 -8.04 -9.92 -6.19
CA ALA A 32 -8.65 -10.95 -5.34
C ALA A 32 -7.96 -12.31 -5.54
N TYR A 33 -7.93 -13.13 -4.49
CA TYR A 33 -7.44 -14.51 -4.58
C TYR A 33 -8.13 -15.28 -5.72
N GLY A 34 -7.35 -16.01 -6.54
CA GLY A 34 -7.84 -16.68 -7.74
C GLY A 34 -8.16 -15.76 -8.93
N SER A 35 -7.81 -14.47 -8.87
CA SER A 35 -7.81 -13.59 -10.05
C SER A 35 -6.49 -13.72 -10.82
N ALA A 36 -6.50 -13.44 -12.13
CA ALA A 36 -5.30 -13.43 -12.95
C ALA A 36 -4.22 -12.47 -12.41
N THR A 37 -4.62 -11.33 -11.86
CA THR A 37 -3.71 -10.36 -11.23
C THR A 37 -2.99 -10.96 -10.03
N PHE A 38 -3.70 -11.64 -9.14
CA PHE A 38 -3.10 -12.27 -7.98
C PHE A 38 -2.18 -13.43 -8.36
N THR A 39 -2.65 -14.29 -9.27
CA THR A 39 -1.85 -15.40 -9.80
C THR A 39 -0.55 -14.90 -10.43
N ARG A 40 -0.59 -13.76 -11.13
CA ARG A 40 0.61 -13.14 -11.72
C ARG A 40 1.67 -12.77 -10.68
N PHE A 41 1.29 -12.23 -9.52
CA PHE A 41 2.26 -11.98 -8.43
C PHE A 41 3.00 -13.27 -8.04
N GLY A 42 2.26 -14.37 -7.90
CA GLY A 42 2.83 -15.68 -7.61
C GLY A 42 3.74 -16.18 -8.74
N THR A 43 3.25 -16.17 -9.98
CA THR A 43 4.01 -16.64 -11.14
C THR A 43 5.33 -15.88 -11.32
N GLU A 44 5.32 -14.55 -11.24
CA GLU A 44 6.54 -13.74 -11.35
C GLU A 44 7.53 -14.05 -10.22
N SER A 45 7.03 -14.27 -8.99
CA SER A 45 7.86 -14.65 -7.83
C SER A 45 8.52 -16.02 -8.02
N TYR A 46 7.76 -17.03 -8.46
CA TYR A 46 8.27 -18.40 -8.69
C TYR A 46 9.27 -18.45 -9.84
N GLN A 47 8.98 -17.74 -10.94
CA GLN A 47 9.89 -17.65 -12.09
C GLN A 47 11.22 -17.01 -11.72
N LEU A 48 11.18 -15.93 -10.93
CA LEU A 48 12.40 -15.23 -10.49
C LEU A 48 13.30 -16.12 -9.63
N LEU A 49 12.70 -16.95 -8.77
CA LEU A 49 13.44 -17.84 -7.86
C LEU A 49 13.66 -19.25 -8.44
N HIS A 50 13.31 -19.47 -9.71
CA HIS A 50 13.40 -20.77 -10.39
C HIS A 50 12.72 -21.91 -9.61
N GLN A 51 11.59 -21.61 -8.94
CA GLN A 51 10.82 -22.58 -8.18
C GLN A 51 9.67 -23.15 -9.02
N THR A 52 9.27 -24.39 -8.73
CA THR A 52 8.13 -25.07 -9.37
C THR A 52 6.86 -24.96 -8.52
N GLY A 53 5.70 -25.10 -9.15
CA GLY A 53 4.39 -25.01 -8.49
C GLY A 53 3.73 -23.64 -8.63
N THR A 54 2.68 -23.41 -7.85
CA THR A 54 1.95 -22.13 -7.85
C THR A 54 1.62 -21.69 -6.42
N PHE A 55 1.63 -20.37 -6.22
CA PHE A 55 1.28 -19.80 -4.93
C PHE A 55 -0.20 -20.04 -4.58
N ASP A 56 -1.10 -19.98 -5.57
CA ASP A 56 -2.54 -20.22 -5.37
C ASP A 56 -2.83 -21.59 -4.78
N GLN A 57 -2.15 -22.64 -5.29
CA GLN A 57 -2.27 -24.00 -4.79
C GLN A 57 -1.70 -24.10 -3.37
N TRP A 58 -0.50 -23.57 -3.15
CA TRP A 58 0.11 -23.59 -1.83
C TRP A 58 -0.78 -22.92 -0.79
N LEU A 59 -1.39 -21.78 -1.11
CA LEU A 59 -2.26 -21.04 -0.19
C LEU A 59 -3.55 -21.81 0.13
N ALA A 60 -4.12 -22.51 -0.86
CA ALA A 60 -5.26 -23.40 -0.65
C ALA A 60 -4.90 -24.55 0.32
N ASP A 61 -3.75 -25.17 0.12
CA ASP A 61 -3.29 -26.26 1.00
C ASP A 61 -2.93 -25.74 2.40
N ALA A 62 -2.35 -24.54 2.48
CA ALA A 62 -2.04 -23.88 3.74
C ALA A 62 -3.30 -23.59 4.56
N TYR A 63 -4.42 -23.20 3.92
CA TYR A 63 -5.72 -23.07 4.58
C TYR A 63 -6.14 -24.37 5.25
N THR A 64 -6.15 -25.47 4.49
CA THR A 64 -6.52 -26.80 5.00
C THR A 64 -5.62 -27.25 6.16
N ARG A 65 -4.31 -27.05 6.06
CA ARG A 65 -3.35 -27.42 7.12
C ARG A 65 -3.40 -26.51 8.35
N SER A 66 -3.76 -25.24 8.20
CA SER A 66 -3.70 -24.26 9.28
C SER A 66 -4.68 -24.53 10.42
N GLY A 67 -5.81 -25.19 10.11
CA GLY A 67 -6.91 -25.38 11.06
C GLY A 67 -7.59 -24.07 11.48
N VAL A 68 -7.52 -23.00 10.66
CA VAL A 68 -8.16 -21.70 10.92
C VAL A 68 -9.37 -21.54 9.99
N PRO A 69 -10.53 -22.13 10.32
CA PRO A 69 -11.67 -22.17 9.41
C PRO A 69 -12.30 -20.78 9.22
N LEU A 70 -12.83 -20.54 8.01
CA LEU A 70 -13.77 -19.46 7.71
C LEU A 70 -15.15 -20.04 7.43
N GLY A 71 -15.97 -20.18 8.47
CA GLY A 71 -17.23 -20.91 8.37
C GLY A 71 -17.01 -22.41 8.24
N ASN A 72 -17.91 -23.10 7.53
CA ASN A 72 -17.97 -24.58 7.52
C ASN A 72 -17.42 -25.22 6.23
N ALA A 73 -16.84 -24.43 5.31
CA ALA A 73 -16.37 -24.94 4.03
C ALA A 73 -14.99 -25.59 4.14
N SER A 74 -14.81 -26.69 3.41
CA SER A 74 -13.60 -27.53 3.43
C SER A 74 -12.45 -27.01 2.56
N SER A 75 -12.69 -26.04 1.67
CA SER A 75 -11.66 -25.42 0.83
C SER A 75 -11.65 -23.90 0.96
N LEU A 76 -10.48 -23.28 0.72
CA LEU A 76 -10.28 -21.84 0.85
C LEU A 76 -11.24 -21.06 -0.07
N SER A 77 -11.32 -21.43 -1.35
CA SER A 77 -12.20 -20.77 -2.31
C SER A 77 -13.67 -20.85 -1.89
N ALA A 78 -14.14 -22.04 -1.50
CA ALA A 78 -15.53 -22.21 -1.06
C ALA A 78 -15.84 -21.41 0.21
N ALA A 79 -14.88 -21.34 1.15
CA ALA A 79 -15.03 -20.56 2.38
C ALA A 79 -15.13 -19.06 2.11
N LEU A 80 -14.27 -18.53 1.23
CA LEU A 80 -14.29 -17.11 0.84
C LEU A 80 -15.54 -16.77 0.02
N ASP A 81 -15.96 -17.65 -0.90
CA ASP A 81 -17.15 -17.43 -1.72
C ASP A 81 -18.44 -17.49 -0.88
N ALA A 82 -18.50 -18.38 0.12
CA ALA A 82 -19.58 -18.41 1.11
C ALA A 82 -19.58 -17.14 1.98
N ARG A 83 -18.41 -16.67 2.43
CA ARG A 83 -18.30 -15.42 3.18
C ARG A 83 -18.76 -14.22 2.35
N ARG A 84 -18.37 -14.16 1.06
CA ARG A 84 -18.83 -13.13 0.13
C ARG A 84 -20.35 -13.09 0.03
N LYS A 85 -21.00 -14.24 -0.15
CA LYS A 85 -22.48 -14.32 -0.17
C LYS A 85 -23.09 -13.77 1.12
N ALA A 86 -22.54 -14.13 2.27
CA ALA A 86 -23.02 -13.64 3.57
C ALA A 86 -22.85 -12.11 3.71
N VAL A 87 -21.70 -11.56 3.34
CA VAL A 87 -21.44 -10.10 3.39
C VAL A 87 -22.38 -9.33 2.46
N LEU A 88 -22.63 -9.84 1.25
CA LEU A 88 -23.53 -9.19 0.28
C LEU A 88 -25.00 -9.27 0.69
N ALA A 89 -25.40 -10.32 1.41
CA ALA A 89 -26.77 -10.48 1.91
C ALA A 89 -27.05 -9.67 3.20
N ALA A 90 -26.01 -9.35 3.97
CA ALA A 90 -26.13 -8.62 5.22
C ALA A 90 -26.23 -7.10 5.00
N SER A 91 -26.79 -6.40 5.98
CA SER A 91 -26.84 -4.93 6.02
C SER A 91 -26.59 -4.40 7.45
N GLY A 92 -26.37 -3.09 7.56
CA GLY A 92 -26.18 -2.40 8.85
C GLY A 92 -25.09 -3.06 9.73
N LEU A 93 -25.40 -3.20 11.02
CA LEU A 93 -24.47 -3.77 12.01
C LEU A 93 -24.05 -5.21 11.70
N GLN A 94 -24.94 -6.02 11.12
CA GLN A 94 -24.61 -7.40 10.76
C GLN A 94 -23.53 -7.45 9.69
N ARG A 95 -23.65 -6.60 8.66
CA ARG A 95 -22.63 -6.50 7.61
C ARG A 95 -21.30 -6.01 8.17
N LEU A 96 -21.33 -4.96 8.98
CA LEU A 96 -20.14 -4.43 9.63
C LEU A 96 -19.43 -5.50 10.47
N GLN A 97 -20.17 -6.29 11.24
CA GLN A 97 -19.62 -7.39 12.03
C GLN A 97 -18.95 -8.45 11.14
N LEU A 98 -19.63 -8.87 10.05
CA LEU A 98 -19.07 -9.83 9.11
C LEU A 98 -17.78 -9.31 8.46
N GLU A 99 -17.71 -8.03 8.10
CA GLU A 99 -16.52 -7.40 7.52
C GLU A 99 -15.34 -7.46 8.51
N ARG A 100 -15.57 -7.04 9.76
CA ARG A 100 -14.55 -7.07 10.82
C ARG A 100 -14.11 -8.48 11.19
N ASP A 101 -15.04 -9.43 11.27
CA ASP A 101 -14.73 -10.84 11.54
C ASP A 101 -13.88 -11.46 10.44
N THR A 102 -14.16 -11.11 9.18
CA THR A 102 -13.40 -11.59 8.02
C THR A 102 -11.98 -11.01 8.03
N ALA A 103 -11.84 -9.72 8.30
CA ALA A 103 -10.55 -9.05 8.49
C ALA A 103 -9.72 -9.70 9.61
N SER A 104 -10.36 -9.96 10.76
CA SER A 104 -9.75 -10.63 11.90
C SER A 104 -9.35 -12.09 11.59
N TRP A 105 -10.18 -12.82 10.84
CA TRP A 105 -9.87 -14.16 10.38
C TRP A 105 -8.64 -14.17 9.46
N ALA A 106 -8.56 -13.27 8.47
CA ALA A 106 -7.46 -13.25 7.52
C ALA A 106 -6.11 -13.02 8.24
N HIS A 107 -6.09 -12.13 9.24
CA HIS A 107 -4.93 -11.95 10.13
C HIS A 107 -4.53 -13.25 10.84
N ARG A 108 -5.47 -13.91 11.54
CA ARG A 108 -5.19 -15.16 12.25
C ARG A 108 -4.71 -16.26 11.31
N PHE A 109 -5.35 -16.40 10.16
CA PHE A 109 -5.00 -17.40 9.15
C PHE A 109 -3.56 -17.20 8.68
N ILE A 110 -3.18 -15.99 8.26
CA ILE A 110 -1.83 -15.73 7.76
C ILE A 110 -0.76 -15.88 8.84
N LYS A 111 -1.03 -15.44 10.07
CA LYS A 111 -0.09 -15.66 11.18
C LYS A 111 0.11 -17.15 11.51
N LYS A 112 -0.94 -17.96 11.36
CA LYS A 112 -0.86 -19.41 11.58
C LYS A 112 -0.19 -20.14 10.41
N ALA A 113 -0.51 -19.76 9.18
CA ALA A 113 0.02 -20.38 7.96
C ALA A 113 1.49 -20.04 7.71
N VAL A 114 1.92 -18.83 8.10
CA VAL A 114 3.27 -18.30 7.86
C VAL A 114 3.81 -17.68 9.15
N PRO A 115 4.27 -18.51 10.11
CA PRO A 115 4.58 -18.02 11.45
C PRO A 115 5.89 -17.22 11.54
N LYS A 116 6.84 -17.44 10.63
CA LYS A 116 8.17 -16.82 10.70
C LYS A 116 8.17 -15.47 9.99
N PHE A 117 8.82 -14.47 10.58
CA PHE A 117 9.01 -13.17 9.96
C PHE A 117 10.46 -13.06 9.43
N SER A 118 10.64 -12.56 8.20
CA SER A 118 11.96 -12.35 7.59
C SER A 118 11.99 -11.09 6.74
N LEU A 119 12.89 -10.17 7.07
CA LEU A 119 13.13 -8.95 6.28
C LEU A 119 13.96 -9.21 5.01
N GLU A 120 14.66 -10.36 4.93
CA GLU A 120 15.57 -10.64 3.81
C GLU A 120 14.87 -11.25 2.61
N ARG A 121 13.86 -12.11 2.85
CA ARG A 121 13.29 -12.97 1.81
C ARG A 121 11.76 -13.05 1.85
N GLY A 122 11.14 -12.71 2.97
CA GLY A 122 9.71 -12.94 3.21
C GLY A 122 8.75 -12.05 2.40
N PHE A 123 9.28 -11.14 1.57
CA PHE A 123 8.46 -10.31 0.67
C PHE A 123 8.10 -11.05 -0.64
N GLU A 124 8.77 -12.15 -0.97
CA GLU A 124 8.46 -12.98 -2.14
C GLU A 124 7.44 -14.07 -1.81
N LEU A 125 6.40 -14.19 -2.64
CA LEU A 125 5.36 -15.22 -2.45
C LEU A 125 5.92 -16.64 -2.57
N ALA A 126 6.90 -16.86 -3.45
CA ALA A 126 7.61 -18.14 -3.55
C ALA A 126 8.37 -18.49 -2.25
N ASN A 127 9.01 -17.51 -1.59
CA ASN A 127 9.66 -17.76 -0.29
C ASN A 127 8.64 -17.97 0.83
N VAL A 128 7.52 -17.22 0.83
CA VAL A 128 6.41 -17.50 1.76
C VAL A 128 6.00 -18.98 1.67
N ALA A 129 5.89 -19.50 0.45
CA ALA A 129 5.53 -20.89 0.23
C ALA A 129 6.63 -21.89 0.61
N GLY A 130 7.88 -21.62 0.23
CA GLY A 130 9.02 -22.52 0.39
C GLY A 130 9.62 -22.55 1.79
N THR A 131 9.66 -21.42 2.50
CA THR A 131 10.35 -21.29 3.81
C THR A 131 9.41 -20.99 4.97
N GLY A 132 8.15 -20.64 4.69
CA GLY A 132 7.19 -20.21 5.72
C GLY A 132 7.57 -18.87 6.36
N GLU A 133 8.35 -18.06 5.65
CA GLU A 133 8.77 -16.72 6.06
C GLU A 133 7.89 -15.65 5.39
N ARG A 134 7.37 -14.71 6.18
CA ARG A 134 6.63 -13.54 5.68
C ARG A 134 7.35 -12.23 6.01
N GLN A 135 7.08 -11.22 5.20
CA GLN A 135 7.40 -9.82 5.41
C GLN A 135 6.10 -9.01 5.22
N CYS A 136 6.12 -7.73 5.60
CA CYS A 136 4.92 -6.90 5.62
C CYS A 136 4.24 -6.68 4.26
N LEU A 137 4.98 -6.63 3.15
CA LEU A 137 4.43 -6.55 1.80
C LEU A 137 3.65 -7.83 1.47
N ALA A 138 4.31 -8.99 1.51
CA ALA A 138 3.70 -10.25 1.10
C ALA A 138 2.45 -10.55 1.93
N GLN A 139 2.53 -10.44 3.25
CA GLN A 139 1.37 -10.70 4.11
C GLN A 139 0.20 -9.75 3.79
N SER A 140 0.47 -8.46 3.53
CA SER A 140 -0.58 -7.49 3.26
C SER A 140 -1.21 -7.69 1.89
N VAL A 141 -0.42 -8.05 0.88
CA VAL A 141 -0.94 -8.44 -0.44
C VAL A 141 -1.82 -9.69 -0.33
N ILE A 142 -1.39 -10.71 0.42
CA ILE A 142 -2.18 -11.93 0.62
C ILE A 142 -3.47 -11.63 1.37
N ILE A 143 -3.40 -10.90 2.49
CA ILE A 143 -4.58 -10.53 3.28
C ILE A 143 -5.56 -9.75 2.42
N ALA A 144 -5.12 -8.69 1.73
CA ALA A 144 -5.98 -7.91 0.85
C ALA A 144 -6.64 -8.76 -0.24
N ALA A 145 -5.91 -9.68 -0.87
CA ALA A 145 -6.45 -10.59 -1.89
C ALA A 145 -7.56 -11.52 -1.33
N LEU A 146 -7.36 -12.06 -0.13
CA LEU A 146 -8.36 -12.88 0.57
C LEU A 146 -9.62 -12.07 0.89
N LEU A 147 -9.45 -10.85 1.43
CA LEU A 147 -10.56 -9.97 1.77
C LEU A 147 -11.35 -9.53 0.53
N GLN A 148 -10.67 -9.23 -0.58
CA GLN A 148 -11.32 -8.93 -1.86
C GLN A 148 -12.14 -10.13 -2.38
N ARG A 149 -11.60 -11.36 -2.30
CA ARG A 149 -12.38 -12.57 -2.66
C ARG A 149 -13.61 -12.71 -1.78
N ALA A 150 -13.48 -12.44 -0.49
CA ALA A 150 -14.58 -12.45 0.48
C ALA A 150 -15.57 -11.28 0.32
N GLY A 151 -15.42 -10.43 -0.72
CA GLY A 151 -16.38 -9.36 -1.04
C GLY A 151 -16.12 -8.02 -0.35
N LEU A 152 -14.98 -7.87 0.32
CA LEU A 152 -14.62 -6.62 1.00
C LEU A 152 -13.83 -5.70 0.06
N GLN A 153 -13.98 -4.39 0.26
CA GLN A 153 -13.17 -3.38 -0.40
C GLN A 153 -11.84 -3.24 0.35
N ALA A 154 -10.82 -3.98 -0.09
CA ALA A 154 -9.52 -4.01 0.57
C ALA A 154 -8.38 -3.70 -0.41
N GLY A 155 -7.28 -3.19 0.10
CA GLY A 155 -6.03 -3.00 -0.62
C GLY A 155 -4.88 -2.80 0.35
N ALA A 156 -3.72 -2.35 -0.13
CA ALA A 156 -2.57 -2.09 0.73
C ALA A 156 -2.22 -0.60 0.80
N ALA A 157 -1.60 -0.22 1.91
CA ALA A 157 -1.08 1.11 2.19
C ALA A 157 0.36 0.99 2.73
N MET A 158 1.22 1.96 2.42
CA MET A 158 2.51 2.06 3.09
C MET A 158 2.32 2.74 4.45
N VAL A 159 3.17 2.42 5.41
CA VAL A 159 3.23 3.05 6.72
C VAL A 159 4.52 3.86 6.84
N TRP A 160 4.38 5.13 7.20
CA TRP A 160 5.52 6.02 7.43
C TRP A 160 5.67 6.42 8.91
N ALA A 161 4.65 6.22 9.75
CA ALA A 161 4.77 6.37 11.19
C ALA A 161 4.08 5.21 11.92
N ASN A 162 4.82 4.53 12.79
CA ASN A 162 4.34 3.38 13.55
C ASN A 162 3.38 3.81 14.69
N PRO A 163 2.82 2.87 15.48
CA PRO A 163 1.89 3.23 16.56
C PRO A 163 2.50 4.08 17.67
N GLN A 164 3.83 4.07 17.81
CA GLN A 164 4.58 4.90 18.75
C GLN A 164 4.97 6.26 18.14
N GLY A 165 4.59 6.53 16.89
CA GLY A 165 4.91 7.78 16.18
C GLY A 165 6.32 7.84 15.61
N GLN A 166 7.10 6.75 15.70
CA GLN A 166 8.41 6.67 15.08
C GLN A 166 8.26 6.64 13.57
N GLN A 167 8.98 7.53 12.90
CA GLN A 167 8.89 7.70 11.46
C GLN A 167 9.91 6.81 10.73
N SER A 168 9.51 6.32 9.57
CA SER A 168 10.38 5.60 8.63
C SER A 168 10.16 6.14 7.23
N ASN A 169 11.11 5.84 6.33
CA ASN A 169 10.91 6.10 4.92
C ASN A 169 10.07 4.98 4.28
N LEU A 170 8.78 4.93 4.60
CA LEU A 170 7.82 3.95 4.05
C LEU A 170 8.29 2.48 4.23
N GLY A 171 8.84 2.14 5.39
CA GLY A 171 9.48 0.84 5.62
C GLY A 171 8.51 -0.32 5.86
N HIS A 172 7.21 -0.07 5.94
CA HIS A 172 6.20 -1.06 6.32
C HIS A 172 4.95 -0.98 5.45
N VAL A 173 4.25 -2.10 5.29
CA VAL A 173 3.04 -2.24 4.46
C VAL A 173 1.94 -2.89 5.27
N VAL A 174 0.73 -2.33 5.20
CA VAL A 174 -0.47 -2.85 5.87
C VAL A 174 -1.62 -3.01 4.89
N THR A 175 -2.59 -3.86 5.23
CA THR A 175 -3.86 -3.90 4.51
C THR A 175 -4.79 -2.82 5.06
N VAL A 176 -5.51 -2.13 4.19
CA VAL A 176 -6.62 -1.23 4.55
C VAL A 176 -7.91 -1.79 3.96
N VAL A 177 -8.99 -1.72 4.74
CA VAL A 177 -10.32 -2.22 4.41
C VAL A 177 -11.34 -1.11 4.58
N ARG A 178 -12.08 -0.77 3.53
CA ARG A 178 -13.24 0.12 3.61
C ARG A 178 -14.43 -0.67 4.13
N LEU A 179 -14.91 -0.28 5.31
CA LEU A 179 -16.08 -0.87 5.95
C LEU A 179 -17.37 -0.26 5.39
N SER A 180 -18.47 -0.99 5.51
CA SER A 180 -19.81 -0.53 5.14
C SER A 180 -20.30 0.67 5.95
N SER A 181 -19.68 0.96 7.10
CA SER A 181 -19.91 2.19 7.88
C SER A 181 -19.33 3.45 7.21
N GLY A 182 -18.54 3.30 6.14
CA GLY A 182 -17.79 4.39 5.53
C GLY A 182 -16.44 4.68 6.20
N HIS A 183 -16.09 3.95 7.27
CA HIS A 183 -14.79 4.04 7.91
C HIS A 183 -13.78 3.08 7.24
N ASP A 184 -12.49 3.35 7.43
CA ASP A 184 -11.42 2.41 7.07
C ASP A 184 -10.97 1.58 8.28
N LEU A 185 -10.32 0.45 8.05
CA LEU A 185 -9.76 -0.41 9.09
C LEU A 185 -8.42 -0.98 8.63
N LEU A 186 -7.41 -0.93 9.49
CA LEU A 186 -6.11 -1.53 9.19
C LEU A 186 -6.08 -3.00 9.62
N VAL A 187 -5.47 -3.85 8.80
CA VAL A 187 -5.17 -5.25 9.14
C VAL A 187 -3.67 -5.47 8.96
N ASP A 188 -3.00 -5.82 10.06
CA ASP A 188 -1.54 -5.97 10.09
C ASP A 188 -1.11 -7.26 10.80
N ALA A 189 -0.60 -8.21 10.02
CA ALA A 189 -0.11 -9.48 10.57
C ALA A 189 1.30 -9.39 11.18
N SER A 190 2.00 -8.25 11.05
CA SER A 190 3.25 -8.01 11.80
C SER A 190 3.00 -7.91 13.30
N ASP A 191 1.82 -7.45 13.70
CA ASP A 191 1.46 -7.20 15.08
C ASP A 191 0.69 -8.37 15.72
N PRO A 192 0.74 -8.55 17.06
CA PRO A 192 0.00 -9.59 17.76
C PRO A 192 -1.51 -9.50 17.55
N THR A 193 -2.06 -8.29 17.50
CA THR A 193 -3.49 -8.02 17.30
C THR A 193 -3.75 -7.54 15.85
N PRO A 194 -4.96 -7.74 15.31
CA PRO A 194 -5.22 -7.46 13.90
C PRO A 194 -5.32 -5.98 13.55
N PHE A 195 -5.90 -5.16 14.44
CA PHE A 195 -6.33 -3.79 14.14
C PHE A 195 -5.42 -2.76 14.80
N VAL A 196 -4.26 -2.57 14.20
CA VAL A 196 -3.20 -1.70 14.72
C VAL A 196 -3.44 -0.25 14.31
N GLN A 197 -3.14 0.68 15.20
CA GLN A 197 -3.29 2.12 14.97
C GLN A 197 -1.96 2.77 14.56
N HIS A 198 -1.55 2.57 13.32
CA HIS A 198 -0.39 3.27 12.76
C HIS A 198 -0.65 4.77 12.65
N GLN A 199 0.32 5.61 13.02
CA GLN A 199 0.13 7.06 13.06
C GLN A 199 0.33 7.75 11.70
N GLY A 200 0.81 7.04 10.69
CA GLY A 200 1.09 7.62 9.38
C GLY A 200 1.00 6.61 8.25
N LEU A 201 0.20 6.92 7.24
CA LEU A 201 0.00 6.10 6.04
C LEU A 201 0.33 6.88 4.75
N LEU A 202 0.67 6.16 3.69
CA LEU A 202 0.64 6.63 2.31
C LEU A 202 -0.57 6.00 1.60
N LEU A 203 -1.48 6.84 1.14
CA LEU A 203 -2.69 6.46 0.39
C LEU A 203 -2.78 7.32 -0.87
N ARG A 204 -3.71 7.00 -1.78
CA ARG A 204 -4.03 7.88 -2.91
C ARG A 204 -5.26 8.73 -2.59
N ASP A 205 -5.23 9.99 -2.97
CA ASP A 205 -6.42 10.86 -2.95
C ASP A 205 -7.36 10.57 -4.14
N ALA A 206 -8.44 11.34 -4.26
CA ALA A 206 -9.40 11.20 -5.34
C ALA A 206 -8.84 11.56 -6.73
N ALA A 207 -7.77 12.35 -6.80
CA ALA A 207 -7.04 12.63 -8.04
C ALA A 207 -6.04 11.52 -8.40
N GLY A 208 -5.92 10.50 -7.55
CA GLY A 208 -4.97 9.39 -7.72
C GLY A 208 -3.54 9.74 -7.29
N ILE A 209 -3.32 10.89 -6.65
CA ILE A 209 -2.01 11.33 -6.19
C ILE A 209 -1.74 10.69 -4.82
N TYR A 210 -0.52 10.17 -4.62
CA TYR A 210 -0.12 9.64 -3.32
C TYR A 210 0.01 10.77 -2.29
N ARG A 211 -0.50 10.54 -1.08
CA ARG A 211 -0.52 11.49 0.03
C ARG A 211 -0.05 10.82 1.30
N PHE A 212 0.91 11.46 1.97
CA PHE A 212 1.19 11.17 3.37
C PHE A 212 0.04 11.70 4.22
N VAL A 213 -0.58 10.82 4.98
CA VAL A 213 -1.71 11.14 5.83
C VAL A 213 -1.54 10.59 7.24
N LYS A 214 -2.19 11.24 8.20
CA LYS A 214 -2.33 10.81 9.59
C LYS A 214 -3.77 10.37 9.83
N PRO A 215 -4.05 9.09 10.12
CA PRO A 215 -5.41 8.62 10.37
C PRO A 215 -5.99 9.13 11.70
N HIS A 216 -7.31 9.36 11.72
CA HIS A 216 -8.10 9.65 12.92
C HIS A 216 -8.90 8.41 13.33
N TYR A 217 -8.54 7.83 14.47
CA TYR A 217 -9.16 6.60 14.96
C TYR A 217 -10.37 6.85 15.87
N ALA A 218 -11.41 6.04 15.68
CA ALA A 218 -12.49 5.85 16.64
C ALA A 218 -12.08 4.84 17.73
N SER A 219 -12.91 4.71 18.78
CA SER A 219 -12.68 3.79 19.90
C SER A 219 -12.67 2.31 19.49
N ASP A 220 -13.26 1.97 18.33
CA ASP A 220 -13.27 0.62 17.77
C ASP A 220 -12.09 0.34 16.81
N ASN A 221 -11.07 1.20 16.81
CA ASN A 221 -9.90 1.16 15.90
C ASN A 221 -10.22 1.42 14.42
N SER A 222 -11.46 1.76 14.06
CA SER A 222 -11.76 2.20 12.70
C SER A 222 -11.26 3.62 12.46
N ILE A 223 -10.87 3.93 11.23
CA ILE A 223 -10.41 5.23 10.78
C ILE A 223 -11.61 6.01 10.24
N THR A 224 -11.91 7.13 10.89
CA THR A 224 -13.03 8.02 10.55
C THR A 224 -12.65 9.09 9.54
N GLY A 225 -11.35 9.36 9.41
CA GLY A 225 -10.80 10.39 8.53
C GLY A 225 -9.29 10.40 8.55
N TYR A 226 -8.72 11.28 7.74
CA TYR A 226 -7.29 11.42 7.53
C TYR A 226 -6.93 12.91 7.53
N GLN A 227 -5.84 13.29 8.17
CA GLN A 227 -5.24 14.61 8.04
C GLN A 227 -4.03 14.51 7.09
N GLN A 228 -3.98 15.33 6.04
CA GLN A 228 -2.78 15.41 5.18
C GLN A 228 -1.59 15.91 5.98
N ALA A 229 -0.43 15.26 5.81
CA ALA A 229 0.74 15.45 6.65
C ALA A 229 1.39 16.85 6.50
N ASP A 230 1.20 17.50 5.35
CA ASP A 230 1.61 18.87 5.06
C ASP A 230 0.66 19.94 5.64
N GLY A 231 -0.46 19.53 6.24
CA GLY A 231 -1.47 20.44 6.78
C GLY A 231 -2.44 21.00 5.72
N SER A 232 -2.39 20.53 4.47
CA SER A 232 -3.23 21.03 3.37
C SER A 232 -4.73 20.74 3.52
N GLY A 233 -5.10 19.85 4.45
CA GLY A 233 -6.49 19.64 4.86
C GLY A 233 -6.80 18.22 5.28
N ALA A 234 -8.06 17.99 5.63
CA ALA A 234 -8.58 16.67 5.97
C ALA A 234 -9.14 15.94 4.73
N LEU A 235 -9.05 14.62 4.72
CA LEU A 235 -9.65 13.72 3.76
C LEU A 235 -10.56 12.73 4.50
N THR A 236 -11.73 12.48 3.94
CA THR A 236 -12.58 11.36 4.37
C THR A 236 -12.10 10.05 3.76
N PRO A 237 -12.45 8.89 4.33
CA PRO A 237 -12.19 7.60 3.68
C PRO A 237 -12.72 7.55 2.25
N ALA A 238 -13.92 8.10 1.98
CA ALA A 238 -14.48 8.11 0.62
C ALA A 238 -13.61 8.85 -0.42
N GLN A 239 -12.72 9.75 0.02
CA GLN A 239 -11.79 10.50 -0.81
C GLN A 239 -10.40 9.88 -0.87
N THR A 240 -10.19 8.73 -0.24
CA THR A 240 -8.93 7.99 -0.28
C THR A 240 -9.12 6.62 -0.90
N SER A 241 -8.04 6.13 -1.50
CA SER A 241 -7.94 4.76 -1.99
C SER A 241 -6.59 4.13 -1.62
N PRO A 242 -6.53 2.79 -1.55
CA PRO A 242 -5.28 2.07 -1.37
C PRO A 242 -4.29 2.37 -2.51
N LEU A 243 -3.04 1.92 -2.35
CA LEU A 243 -2.01 1.96 -3.39
C LEU A 243 -2.51 1.35 -4.71
N SER A 244 -2.01 1.86 -5.84
CA SER A 244 -2.37 1.33 -7.16
C SER A 244 -1.75 -0.05 -7.40
N LEU A 245 -2.21 -0.74 -8.44
CA LEU A 245 -1.59 -2.00 -8.86
C LEU A 245 -0.14 -1.79 -9.32
N SER A 246 0.14 -0.68 -10.04
CA SER A 246 1.49 -0.33 -10.49
C SER A 246 2.44 -0.17 -9.30
N TYR A 247 2.00 0.54 -8.26
CA TYR A 247 2.80 0.75 -7.07
C TYR A 247 3.05 -0.57 -6.34
N LEU A 248 2.02 -1.41 -6.15
CA LEU A 248 2.21 -2.71 -5.51
C LEU A 248 3.20 -3.61 -6.26
N ARG A 249 3.15 -3.63 -7.60
CA ARG A 249 4.13 -4.34 -8.43
C ARG A 249 5.53 -3.75 -8.27
N SER A 250 5.63 -2.42 -8.32
CA SER A 250 6.89 -1.70 -8.10
C SER A 250 7.51 -2.04 -6.74
N GLN A 251 6.70 -2.31 -5.71
CA GLN A 251 7.21 -2.62 -4.38
C GLN A 251 7.87 -3.99 -4.28
N PHE A 252 7.46 -4.99 -5.08
CA PHE A 252 8.21 -6.23 -5.15
C PHE A 252 9.61 -6.00 -5.72
N ASP A 253 9.71 -5.27 -6.83
CA ASP A 253 11.01 -4.91 -7.41
C ASP A 253 11.82 -3.96 -6.50
N TYR A 254 11.17 -3.09 -5.73
CA TYR A 254 11.82 -2.29 -4.70
C TYR A 254 12.52 -3.19 -3.67
N TYR A 255 11.80 -4.14 -3.05
CA TYR A 255 12.37 -5.00 -2.02
C TYR A 255 13.46 -5.92 -2.59
N ARG A 256 13.32 -6.41 -3.83
CA ARG A 256 14.38 -7.15 -4.52
C ARG A 256 15.67 -6.34 -4.63
N GLY A 257 15.53 -5.05 -4.93
CA GLY A 257 16.67 -4.13 -5.02
C GLY A 257 17.25 -3.75 -3.67
N GLU A 258 16.40 -3.41 -2.70
CA GLU A 258 16.81 -3.08 -1.32
C GLU A 258 17.55 -4.24 -0.64
N ARG A 259 17.07 -5.47 -0.86
CA ARG A 259 17.54 -6.70 -0.20
C ARG A 259 18.46 -7.56 -1.08
N ALA A 260 18.93 -7.04 -2.21
CA ALA A 260 19.86 -7.76 -3.07
C ALA A 260 21.11 -8.17 -2.26
N PRO A 261 21.57 -9.44 -2.34
CA PRO A 261 22.82 -9.85 -1.74
C PRO A 261 23.99 -9.02 -2.26
N GLY A 262 24.82 -8.47 -1.36
CA GLY A 262 25.88 -7.53 -1.76
C GLY A 262 25.35 -6.16 -2.22
N GLY A 263 24.07 -5.87 -2.00
CA GLY A 263 23.39 -4.65 -2.44
C GLY A 263 23.54 -3.46 -1.50
N VAL A 264 22.56 -2.56 -1.56
CA VAL A 264 22.60 -1.24 -0.91
C VAL A 264 22.66 -1.34 0.61
N LEU A 265 21.86 -2.22 1.22
CA LEU A 265 21.73 -2.36 2.68
C LEU A 265 22.65 -3.42 3.30
N SER A 266 23.31 -4.26 2.51
CA SER A 266 24.28 -5.25 3.01
C SER A 266 25.71 -4.75 2.90
N LYS A 267 26.69 -5.59 3.26
CA LYS A 267 28.10 -5.37 2.89
C LYS A 267 28.20 -5.36 1.35
N SER A 268 28.29 -4.16 0.78
CA SER A 268 28.10 -3.97 -0.65
C SER A 268 29.25 -4.55 -1.49
N THR A 269 28.92 -5.13 -2.64
CA THR A 269 29.85 -5.48 -3.73
C THR A 269 29.42 -4.77 -5.02
N PRO A 270 30.32 -4.57 -6.00
CA PRO A 270 29.94 -3.98 -7.28
C PRO A 270 28.77 -4.71 -7.95
N GLU A 271 28.78 -6.05 -7.93
CA GLU A 271 27.76 -6.90 -8.56
C GLU A 271 26.40 -6.77 -7.86
N GLY A 272 26.38 -6.81 -6.52
CA GLY A 272 25.16 -6.70 -5.74
C GLY A 272 24.54 -5.30 -5.81
N LEU A 273 25.38 -4.25 -5.88
CA LEU A 273 24.91 -2.89 -6.15
C LEU A 273 24.33 -2.76 -7.55
N GLN A 274 24.95 -3.36 -8.57
CA GLN A 274 24.41 -3.36 -9.92
C GLN A 274 23.07 -4.12 -10.00
N GLN A 275 22.94 -5.23 -9.26
CA GLN A 275 21.68 -5.95 -9.12
C GLN A 275 20.62 -5.07 -8.44
N SER A 276 20.99 -4.33 -7.40
CA SER A 276 20.10 -3.36 -6.73
C SER A 276 19.59 -2.32 -7.72
N VAL A 277 20.50 -1.72 -8.51
CA VAL A 277 20.17 -0.74 -9.56
C VAL A 277 19.18 -1.32 -10.56
N ASN A 278 19.39 -2.56 -11.03
CA ASN A 278 18.52 -3.18 -12.04
C ASN A 278 17.09 -3.35 -11.53
N PHE A 279 16.92 -3.85 -10.30
CA PHE A 279 15.59 -4.00 -9.70
C PHE A 279 14.93 -2.66 -9.39
N LEU A 280 15.67 -1.70 -8.83
CA LEU A 280 15.12 -0.38 -8.51
C LEU A 280 14.72 0.40 -9.77
N ARG A 281 15.44 0.22 -10.88
CA ARG A 281 15.02 0.75 -12.19
C ARG A 281 13.73 0.10 -12.69
N ARG A 282 13.56 -1.21 -12.54
CA ARG A 282 12.30 -1.89 -12.87
C ARG A 282 11.15 -1.43 -11.99
N SER A 283 11.40 -1.23 -10.70
CA SER A 283 10.42 -0.63 -9.78
C SER A 283 9.91 0.71 -10.30
N LEU A 284 10.81 1.60 -10.74
CA LEU A 284 10.44 2.89 -11.34
C LEU A 284 9.83 2.79 -12.75
N GLN A 285 10.03 1.68 -13.47
CA GLN A 285 9.31 1.39 -14.72
C GLN A 285 7.87 0.96 -14.45
N ASP A 286 7.66 0.17 -13.41
CA ASP A 286 6.32 -0.24 -12.97
C ASP A 286 5.54 0.97 -12.41
N ASP A 287 6.14 1.77 -11.53
CA ASP A 287 5.55 3.01 -11.03
C ASP A 287 6.60 4.15 -10.88
N PRO A 288 6.59 5.13 -11.79
CA PRO A 288 7.50 6.30 -11.72
C PRO A 288 7.30 7.20 -10.50
N HIS A 289 6.19 7.04 -9.77
CA HIS A 289 5.88 7.82 -8.56
C HIS A 289 6.30 7.09 -7.28
N ASN A 290 7.03 5.99 -7.37
CA ASN A 290 7.61 5.35 -6.19
C ASN A 290 8.84 6.15 -5.68
N ALA A 291 8.59 7.13 -4.82
CA ALA A 291 9.62 7.98 -4.21
C ALA A 291 10.69 7.17 -3.46
N LEU A 292 10.29 6.04 -2.86
CA LEU A 292 11.17 5.16 -2.11
C LEU A 292 12.17 4.43 -3.03
N ALA A 293 11.71 3.96 -4.19
CA ALA A 293 12.58 3.33 -5.19
C ALA A 293 13.58 4.33 -5.77
N SER A 294 13.16 5.57 -6.07
CA SER A 294 14.07 6.61 -6.55
C SER A 294 15.11 6.98 -5.47
N TYR A 295 14.69 7.11 -4.21
CA TYR A 295 15.60 7.35 -3.09
C TYR A 295 16.66 6.24 -2.95
N MET A 296 16.23 4.98 -2.95
CA MET A 296 17.13 3.83 -2.81
C MET A 296 18.06 3.67 -4.03
N LEU A 297 17.58 4.02 -5.24
CA LEU A 297 18.40 4.01 -6.45
C LEU A 297 19.51 5.06 -6.37
N GLY A 298 19.25 6.22 -5.74
CA GLY A 298 20.26 7.22 -5.42
C GLY A 298 21.38 6.65 -4.56
N HIS A 299 21.04 5.94 -3.48
CA HIS A 299 22.01 5.27 -2.60
C HIS A 299 22.84 4.21 -3.33
N ALA A 300 22.21 3.42 -4.20
CA ALA A 300 22.89 2.42 -5.01
C ALA A 300 23.94 3.08 -5.93
N TYR A 301 23.57 4.14 -6.64
CA TYR A 301 24.50 4.88 -7.51
C TYR A 301 25.62 5.57 -6.74
N GLN A 302 25.32 6.13 -5.56
CA GLN A 302 26.33 6.75 -4.71
C GLN A 302 27.40 5.74 -4.29
N LYS A 303 26.99 4.54 -3.85
CA LYS A 303 27.90 3.45 -3.48
C LYS A 303 28.68 2.88 -4.67
N LEU A 304 28.15 2.99 -5.89
CA LEU A 304 28.85 2.65 -7.13
C LEU A 304 29.84 3.73 -7.61
N GLY A 305 29.98 4.85 -6.89
CA GLY A 305 30.84 5.96 -7.32
C GLY A 305 30.27 6.73 -8.51
N GLN A 306 28.94 6.77 -8.66
CA GLN A 306 28.24 7.46 -9.76
C GLN A 306 27.46 8.67 -9.24
N PRO A 307 28.14 9.75 -8.77
CA PRO A 307 27.52 10.84 -8.02
C PRO A 307 26.47 11.61 -8.83
N GLU A 308 26.68 11.80 -10.14
CA GLU A 308 25.71 12.49 -11.00
C GLU A 308 24.41 11.70 -11.15
N GLN A 309 24.50 10.38 -11.23
CA GLN A 309 23.32 9.52 -11.30
C GLN A 309 22.58 9.53 -9.95
N ALA A 310 23.33 9.45 -8.84
CA ALA A 310 22.78 9.52 -7.50
C ALA A 310 22.04 10.85 -7.25
N ARG A 311 22.67 11.99 -7.60
CA ARG A 311 22.09 13.32 -7.49
C ARG A 311 20.76 13.43 -8.24
N ARG A 312 20.69 12.95 -9.48
CA ARG A 312 19.43 12.95 -10.25
C ARG A 312 18.32 12.18 -9.55
N GLN A 313 18.63 11.02 -8.97
CA GLN A 313 17.63 10.20 -8.29
C GLN A 313 17.19 10.81 -6.96
N TYR A 314 18.11 11.37 -6.17
CA TYR A 314 17.75 12.09 -4.95
C TYR A 314 16.86 13.31 -5.22
N LEU A 315 17.13 14.07 -6.27
CA LEU A 315 16.29 15.20 -6.66
C LEU A 315 14.89 14.75 -7.13
N GLN A 316 14.82 13.65 -7.90
CA GLN A 316 13.54 13.06 -8.31
C GLN A 316 12.74 12.57 -7.09
N ALA A 317 13.35 11.81 -6.20
CA ALA A 317 12.72 11.34 -4.97
C ALA A 317 12.22 12.50 -4.11
N SER A 318 13.04 13.55 -3.94
CA SER A 318 12.64 14.74 -3.20
C SER A 318 11.43 15.44 -3.81
N LYS A 319 11.36 15.56 -5.14
CA LYS A 319 10.21 16.14 -5.83
C LYS A 319 8.95 15.32 -5.56
N LEU A 320 9.03 14.00 -5.61
CA LEU A 320 7.91 13.11 -5.32
C LEU A 320 7.45 13.26 -3.85
N TYR A 321 8.38 13.16 -2.89
CA TYR A 321 8.05 13.34 -1.46
C TYR A 321 7.40 14.70 -1.16
N GLN A 322 7.89 15.78 -1.78
CA GLN A 322 7.26 17.11 -1.65
C GLN A 322 5.84 17.13 -2.21
N GLN A 323 5.63 16.54 -3.40
CA GLN A 323 4.30 16.40 -3.98
C GLN A 323 3.37 15.55 -3.12
N GLU A 324 3.90 14.53 -2.44
CA GLU A 324 3.15 13.64 -1.55
C GLU A 324 2.87 14.27 -0.18
N GLY A 325 3.45 15.42 0.13
CA GLY A 325 3.18 16.22 1.34
C GLY A 325 4.07 15.88 2.54
N HIS A 326 5.16 15.14 2.37
CA HIS A 326 6.11 14.86 3.45
C HIS A 326 7.47 14.45 2.92
N VAL A 327 8.55 15.04 3.47
CA VAL A 327 9.94 14.67 3.14
C VAL A 327 10.56 13.95 4.35
N PRO A 328 10.80 12.63 4.28
CA PRO A 328 11.38 11.85 5.37
C PRO A 328 12.80 12.32 5.72
N ALA A 329 13.21 12.14 6.98
CA ALA A 329 14.52 12.56 7.49
C ALA A 329 15.70 12.02 6.64
N GLY A 330 15.68 10.73 6.26
CA GLY A 330 16.72 10.14 5.40
C GLY A 330 16.82 10.79 4.01
N MET A 331 15.70 11.29 3.47
CA MET A 331 15.72 12.08 2.24
C MET A 331 16.33 13.47 2.48
N GLN A 332 16.01 14.12 3.60
CA GLN A 332 16.64 15.40 3.96
C GLN A 332 18.16 15.29 4.09
N GLU A 333 18.65 14.18 4.64
CA GLU A 333 20.09 13.88 4.73
C GLU A 333 20.72 13.69 3.34
N ALA A 334 20.08 12.91 2.47
CA ALA A 334 20.54 12.75 1.09
C ALA A 334 20.59 14.09 0.32
N LEU A 335 19.66 15.01 0.57
CA LEU A 335 19.69 16.36 -0.02
C LEU A 335 20.84 17.22 0.51
N LYS A 336 21.24 17.07 1.78
CA LYS A 336 22.44 17.73 2.29
C LYS A 336 23.69 17.24 1.55
N TRP A 337 23.79 15.93 1.29
CA TRP A 337 24.87 15.37 0.46
C TRP A 337 24.85 15.94 -0.96
N VAL A 338 23.67 16.05 -1.57
CA VAL A 338 23.52 16.67 -2.90
C VAL A 338 24.05 18.11 -2.92
N ASN A 339 23.71 18.91 -1.90
CA ASN A 339 24.01 20.36 -1.88
C ASN A 339 25.41 20.71 -1.34
N GLY A 340 26.05 19.80 -0.60
CA GLY A 340 27.38 20.00 -0.01
C GLY A 340 28.53 19.29 -0.75
N GLY A 341 28.21 18.57 -1.83
CA GLY A 341 29.18 18.00 -2.76
C GLY A 341 29.56 18.97 -3.87
#